data_AF-A0A2N3XX86-F1
#
_entry.id   AF-A0A2N3XX86-F1
#
_cell.length_a   1.000
_cell.length_b   1.000
_cell.length_c   1.000
_cell.angle_alpha   90.00
_cell.angle_beta   90.00
_cell.angle_gamma   90.00
#
_symmetry.space_group_name_H-M   'P 1'
#
loop_
_entity.id
_entity.type
_entity.pdbx_description
1 polymer ?
#
loop_
_entity_poly.entity_id
_entity_poly.type
_entity_poly.pdbx_seq_one_letter_code
_entity_poly.pdbx_strand_id
1 'polypeptide(L)'
;MRPAVGAALVRCGECGGHEYSGAPDCGRCRALVDDIVEDEWRRFRADWGDESETEVAGLVVAEPDRHDWRVVDAALDRITCDECGQRLSSGPVDCAACNLAHGFRYAAIETDRPGVQPLNEHAVRVNVSVVRRPQVTSAKELLARRLMLPVVLVGFLPTTAEAQRMSALIKGGAAPGRVVELIDGWLGTQGPGKPASDATRAPLG
;
A
#
# COMPACT_ATOMS: atom_id res chain seq x y z
N MET A 1 10.03 9.09 3.81
CA MET A 1 9.16 9.38 4.98
C MET A 1 7.71 9.48 4.54
N ARG A 2 6.84 8.59 5.05
CA ARG A 2 5.40 8.57 4.76
C ARG A 2 4.71 9.91 5.12
N PRO A 3 3.63 10.31 4.40
CA PRO A 3 2.85 11.49 4.75
C PRO A 3 2.21 11.37 6.14
N ALA A 4 2.08 12.50 6.83
CA ALA A 4 1.33 12.59 8.08
C ALA A 4 -0.18 12.37 7.82
N VAL A 5 -0.88 11.85 8.83
CA VAL A 5 -2.34 11.75 8.81
C VAL A 5 -2.94 13.15 8.73
N GLY A 6 -3.89 13.36 7.82
CA GLY A 6 -4.50 14.66 7.54
C GLY A 6 -3.66 15.61 6.68
N ALA A 7 -2.50 15.19 6.19
CA ALA A 7 -1.71 15.99 5.25
C ALA A 7 -2.48 16.22 3.93
N ALA A 8 -2.25 17.37 3.29
CA ALA A 8 -2.74 17.61 1.95
C ALA A 8 -2.06 16.68 0.94
N LEU A 9 -2.80 16.28 -0.10
CA LEU A 9 -2.21 15.53 -1.21
C LEU A 9 -1.22 16.42 -1.98
N VAL A 10 -0.07 15.87 -2.32
CA VAL A 10 0.99 16.57 -3.07
C VAL A 10 0.96 16.12 -4.52
N ARG A 11 1.03 17.07 -5.46
CA ARG A 11 1.19 16.75 -6.89
C ARG A 11 2.63 16.37 -7.18
N CYS A 12 2.81 15.26 -7.89
CA CYS A 12 4.09 14.81 -8.39
C CYS A 12 4.52 15.69 -9.57
N GLY A 13 5.71 16.30 -9.46
CA GLY A 13 6.27 17.13 -10.53
C GLY A 13 6.69 16.36 -11.79
N GLU A 14 6.74 15.03 -11.75
CA GLU A 14 7.16 14.18 -12.88
C GLU A 14 5.96 13.68 -13.68
N CYS A 15 5.03 12.94 -13.05
CA CYS A 15 3.87 12.38 -13.76
C CYS A 15 2.64 13.30 -13.75
N GLY A 16 2.71 14.42 -13.04
CA GLY A 16 1.59 15.33 -12.85
C GLY A 16 0.47 14.80 -11.95
N GLY A 17 0.45 13.51 -11.58
CA GLY A 17 -0.51 12.89 -10.65
C GLY A 17 -0.23 13.22 -9.18
N HIS A 18 -0.77 12.42 -8.24
CA HIS A 18 -0.41 12.54 -6.82
C HIS A 18 0.85 11.75 -6.49
N GLU A 19 1.69 12.27 -5.61
CA GLU A 19 2.82 11.52 -5.02
C GLU A 19 2.34 10.21 -4.39
N TYR A 20 3.21 9.20 -4.35
CA TYR A 20 2.88 7.82 -3.92
C TYR A 20 1.91 7.05 -4.82
N SER A 21 1.50 7.62 -5.96
CA SER A 21 0.60 6.88 -6.88
C SER A 21 1.25 5.68 -7.55
N GLY A 22 2.58 5.52 -7.51
CA GLY A 22 3.30 4.52 -8.28
C GLY A 22 2.96 4.53 -9.78
N ALA A 23 2.69 5.71 -10.35
CA ALA A 23 2.31 5.89 -11.75
C ALA A 23 3.30 5.17 -12.70
N PRO A 24 2.82 4.62 -13.84
CA PRO A 24 3.71 4.02 -14.83
C PRO A 24 4.83 4.99 -15.20
N ASP A 25 6.04 4.47 -15.35
CA ASP A 25 7.23 5.20 -15.81
C ASP A 25 7.64 6.43 -14.97
N CYS A 26 7.02 6.63 -13.80
CA CYS A 26 7.36 7.71 -12.88
C CYS A 26 8.36 7.23 -11.82
N GLY A 27 9.62 7.66 -11.95
CA GLY A 27 10.68 7.32 -11.02
C GLY A 27 10.41 7.81 -9.61
N ARG A 28 9.92 9.05 -9.45
CA ARG A 28 9.59 9.64 -8.14
C ARG A 28 8.51 8.87 -7.42
N CYS A 29 7.38 8.61 -8.08
CA CYS A 29 6.27 7.91 -7.44
C CYS A 29 6.62 6.46 -7.10
N ARG A 30 7.44 5.79 -7.90
CA ARG A 30 7.92 4.44 -7.58
C ARG A 30 8.83 4.45 -6.35
N ALA A 31 9.82 5.35 -6.32
CA ALA A 31 10.73 5.48 -5.17
C ALA A 31 9.97 5.80 -3.88
N LEU A 32 9.00 6.70 -3.92
CA LEU A 32 8.16 7.03 -2.76
C LEU A 32 7.35 5.82 -2.24
N VAL A 33 6.89 4.93 -3.11
CA VAL A 33 6.19 3.71 -2.70
C VAL A 33 7.16 2.71 -2.07
N ASP A 34 8.36 2.54 -2.63
CA ASP A 34 9.38 1.67 -2.05
C ASP A 34 9.86 2.20 -0.68
N ASP A 35 10.00 3.51 -0.53
CA ASP A 35 10.37 4.17 0.73
C ASP A 35 9.40 3.88 1.89
N ILE A 36 8.15 3.49 1.62
CA ILE A 36 7.18 3.10 2.66
C ILE A 36 7.69 1.91 3.47
N VAL A 37 8.32 0.94 2.81
CA VAL A 37 8.84 -0.28 3.45
C VAL A 37 10.31 -0.12 3.82
N GLU A 38 11.09 0.58 3.00
CA GLU A 38 12.52 0.80 3.24
C GLU A 38 12.79 1.67 4.48
N ASP A 39 11.95 2.68 4.76
CA ASP A 39 12.06 3.47 5.99
C ASP A 39 11.88 2.60 7.24
N GLU A 40 10.92 1.67 7.21
CA GLU A 40 10.63 0.81 8.37
C GLU A 40 11.71 -0.26 8.53
N TRP A 41 12.19 -0.83 7.42
CA TRP A 41 13.30 -1.76 7.46
C TRP A 41 14.56 -1.13 8.07
N ARG A 42 14.93 0.09 7.66
CA ARG A 42 16.11 0.77 8.24
C ARG A 42 15.99 0.94 9.75
N ARG A 43 14.79 1.23 10.27
CA ARG A 43 14.55 1.34 11.72
C ARG A 43 14.65 -0.02 12.39
N PHE A 44 13.94 -1.01 11.87
CA PHE A 44 13.98 -2.39 12.38
C PHE A 44 15.41 -2.94 12.40
N ARG A 45 16.16 -2.72 11.31
CA ARG A 45 17.52 -3.24 11.16
C ARG A 45 18.50 -2.56 12.11
N ALA A 46 18.27 -1.32 12.56
CA ALA A 46 19.17 -0.64 13.50
C ALA A 46 19.42 -1.45 14.79
N ASP A 47 18.45 -2.28 15.20
CA ASP A 47 18.53 -3.09 16.42
C ASP A 47 19.39 -4.37 16.26
N TRP A 48 19.77 -4.75 15.03
CA TRP A 48 20.48 -6.00 14.72
C TRP A 48 22.00 -5.85 14.54
N GLY A 49 22.57 -4.67 14.84
CA GLY A 49 24.03 -4.47 14.83
C GLY A 49 24.68 -4.76 13.48
N ASP A 50 25.62 -5.71 13.42
CA ASP A 50 26.38 -6.07 12.21
C ASP A 50 25.92 -7.38 11.56
N GLU A 51 24.81 -7.98 12.00
CA GLU A 51 24.25 -9.22 11.43
C GLU A 51 23.97 -9.09 9.92
N SER A 52 24.12 -10.18 9.16
CA SER A 52 23.90 -10.13 7.71
C SER A 52 22.46 -9.72 7.37
N GLU A 53 22.29 -8.75 6.46
CA GLU A 53 20.95 -8.26 6.08
C GLU A 53 20.07 -9.38 5.52
N THR A 54 20.66 -10.30 4.74
CA THR A 54 19.95 -11.45 4.17
C THR A 54 19.56 -12.48 5.22
N GLU A 55 20.39 -12.70 6.25
CA GLU A 55 20.08 -13.64 7.34
C GLU A 55 18.92 -13.09 8.19
N VAL A 56 18.97 -11.82 8.55
CA VAL A 56 17.87 -11.14 9.26
C VAL A 56 16.58 -11.17 8.44
N ALA A 57 16.65 -10.92 7.12
CA ALA A 57 15.50 -11.01 6.24
C ALA A 57 14.90 -12.43 6.20
N GLY A 58 15.75 -13.46 6.19
CA GLY A 58 15.34 -14.86 6.27
C GLY A 58 14.55 -15.17 7.54
N LEU A 59 15.02 -14.70 8.70
CA LEU A 59 14.31 -14.86 9.98
C LEU A 59 12.95 -14.18 9.97
N VAL A 60 12.86 -12.94 9.46
CA VAL A 60 11.61 -12.19 9.37
C VAL A 60 10.59 -12.90 8.47
N VAL A 61 11.02 -13.42 7.32
CA VAL A 61 10.14 -14.12 6.37
C VAL A 61 9.69 -15.48 6.89
N ALA A 62 10.45 -16.11 7.80
CA ALA A 62 10.07 -17.36 8.44
C ALA A 62 8.96 -17.18 9.49
N GLU A 63 8.88 -16.02 10.14
CA GLU A 63 7.89 -15.73 11.20
C GLU A 63 7.10 -14.43 10.91
N PRO A 64 6.41 -14.32 9.76
CA PRO A 64 5.82 -13.06 9.31
C PRO A 64 4.81 -12.48 10.30
N ASP A 65 4.08 -13.34 11.02
CA ASP A 65 3.06 -13.00 12.03
C ASP A 65 3.63 -12.33 13.29
N ARG A 66 4.95 -12.28 13.45
CA ARG A 66 5.63 -11.60 14.55
C ARG A 66 6.11 -10.19 14.18
N HIS A 67 5.94 -9.79 12.93
CA HIS A 67 6.55 -8.57 12.40
C HIS A 67 5.52 -7.64 11.75
N ASP A 68 5.79 -6.33 11.79
CA ASP A 68 5.01 -5.35 11.03
C ASP A 68 5.11 -5.66 9.54
N TRP A 69 4.01 -5.51 8.81
CA TRP A 69 3.95 -5.85 7.39
C TRP A 69 5.01 -5.12 6.54
N ARG A 70 5.43 -3.89 6.89
CA ARG A 70 6.47 -3.16 6.15
C ARG A 70 7.82 -3.82 6.30
N VAL A 71 8.11 -4.34 7.49
CA VAL A 71 9.34 -5.10 7.77
C VAL A 71 9.32 -6.41 6.97
N VAL A 72 8.20 -7.12 6.95
CA VAL A 72 8.04 -8.36 6.15
C VAL A 72 8.17 -8.09 4.65
N ASP A 73 7.46 -7.09 4.13
CA ASP A 73 7.53 -6.71 2.71
C ASP A 73 8.95 -6.29 2.29
N ALA A 74 9.66 -5.55 3.15
CA ALA A 74 11.06 -5.17 2.90
C ALA A 74 12.02 -6.36 3.02
N ALA A 75 11.79 -7.29 3.94
CA ALA A 75 12.59 -8.52 4.07
C ALA A 75 12.49 -9.38 2.80
N LEU A 76 11.29 -9.52 2.22
CA LEU A 76 11.09 -10.21 0.95
C LEU A 76 11.91 -9.59 -0.19
N ASP A 77 12.14 -8.28 -0.19
CA ASP A 77 12.96 -7.61 -1.20
C ASP A 77 14.45 -7.96 -1.14
N ARG A 78 14.93 -8.44 0.00
CA ARG A 78 16.34 -8.82 0.24
C ARG A 78 16.64 -10.28 -0.06
N ILE A 79 15.61 -11.06 -0.39
CA ILE A 79 15.75 -12.47 -0.72
C ILE A 79 15.57 -12.61 -2.23
N THR A 80 16.57 -13.18 -2.89
CA THR A 80 16.46 -13.59 -4.30
C THR A 80 15.67 -14.90 -4.36
N CYS A 81 14.69 -14.98 -5.25
CA CYS A 81 13.93 -16.20 -5.49
C CYS A 81 14.76 -17.19 -6.32
N ASP A 82 15.00 -18.38 -5.77
CA ASP A 82 15.80 -19.42 -6.43
C ASP A 82 15.17 -19.95 -7.73
N GLU A 83 13.84 -19.82 -7.91
CA GLU A 83 13.15 -20.27 -9.12
C GLU A 83 13.26 -19.28 -10.29
N CYS A 84 13.11 -17.98 -10.03
CA CYS A 84 12.99 -16.96 -11.08
C CYS A 84 14.08 -15.88 -11.06
N GLY A 85 14.96 -15.87 -10.06
CA GLY A 85 16.05 -14.90 -9.90
C GLY A 85 15.61 -13.48 -9.57
N GLN A 86 14.31 -13.22 -9.43
CA GLN A 86 13.77 -11.92 -9.01
C GLN A 86 13.73 -11.82 -7.49
N ARG A 87 13.49 -10.61 -6.95
CA ARG A 87 13.15 -10.43 -5.53
C ARG A 87 11.96 -11.32 -5.17
N LEU A 88 12.04 -12.02 -4.04
CA LEU A 88 11.01 -12.92 -3.57
C LEU A 88 9.66 -12.16 -3.45
N SER A 89 8.58 -12.81 -3.87
CA SER A 89 7.23 -12.24 -4.03
C SER A 89 7.02 -11.25 -5.19
N SER A 90 8.09 -10.79 -5.86
CA SER A 90 8.00 -9.85 -7.00
C SER A 90 8.10 -10.51 -8.38
N GLY A 91 8.31 -11.83 -8.43
CA GLY A 91 8.46 -12.60 -9.67
C GLY A 91 7.22 -12.65 -10.57
N PRO A 92 7.34 -13.33 -11.73
CA PRO A 92 6.25 -13.46 -12.70
C PRO A 92 5.05 -14.23 -12.13
N VAL A 93 3.91 -14.17 -12.84
CA VAL A 93 2.63 -14.78 -12.41
C VAL A 93 2.75 -16.29 -12.22
N ASP A 94 3.62 -16.96 -12.98
CA ASP A 94 3.80 -18.41 -13.01
C ASP A 94 4.87 -18.94 -12.04
N CYS A 95 5.58 -18.07 -11.31
CA CYS A 95 6.55 -18.50 -10.31
C CYS A 95 5.84 -18.93 -9.01
N ALA A 96 5.92 -20.22 -8.69
CA ALA A 96 5.27 -20.81 -7.52
C ALA A 96 5.83 -20.25 -6.21
N ALA A 97 7.16 -20.18 -6.07
CA ALA A 97 7.80 -19.63 -4.87
C ALA A 97 7.40 -18.17 -4.61
N CYS A 98 7.35 -17.33 -5.64
CA CYS A 98 6.92 -15.93 -5.49
C CYS A 98 5.44 -15.81 -5.12
N ASN A 99 4.56 -16.63 -5.70
CA ASN A 99 3.14 -16.63 -5.34
C ASN A 99 2.93 -17.09 -3.89
N LEU A 100 3.66 -18.11 -3.46
CA LEU A 100 3.59 -18.62 -2.09
C LEU A 100 4.05 -17.56 -1.08
N ALA A 101 5.21 -16.95 -1.32
CA ALA A 101 5.71 -15.85 -0.49
C ALA A 101 4.75 -14.65 -0.46
N HIS A 102 4.14 -14.32 -1.60
CA HIS A 102 3.11 -13.29 -1.66
C HIS A 102 1.87 -13.64 -0.83
N GLY A 103 1.47 -14.90 -0.75
CA GLY A 103 0.37 -15.35 0.12
C GLY A 103 0.74 -15.23 1.60
N PHE A 104 1.90 -15.77 1.99
CA PHE A 104 2.32 -15.81 3.41
C PHE A 104 2.55 -14.44 4.02
N ARG A 105 2.95 -13.45 3.21
CA ARG A 105 3.18 -12.10 3.72
C ARG A 105 1.96 -11.62 4.52
N TYR A 106 0.72 -11.92 4.10
CA TYR A 106 -0.52 -11.46 4.73
C TYR A 106 -0.74 -11.92 6.17
N ALA A 107 0.07 -12.85 6.69
CA ALA A 107 0.10 -13.16 8.11
C ALA A 107 0.69 -12.03 8.99
N ALA A 108 1.45 -11.10 8.38
CA ALA A 108 2.12 -10.02 9.09
C ALA A 108 1.17 -9.06 9.81
N ILE A 109 1.68 -8.46 10.89
CA ILE A 109 0.94 -7.55 11.77
C ILE A 109 0.66 -6.24 11.04
N GLU A 110 -0.60 -5.79 11.14
CA GLU A 110 -1.06 -4.50 10.63
C GLU A 110 -1.47 -3.64 11.83
N THR A 111 -0.69 -2.60 12.10
CA THR A 111 -1.00 -1.64 13.18
C THR A 111 -1.38 -0.30 12.57
N ASP A 112 -2.62 0.12 12.81
CA ASP A 112 -3.10 1.44 12.37
C ASP A 112 -2.30 2.56 13.05
N ARG A 113 -1.93 3.58 12.25
CA ARG A 113 -1.29 4.80 12.77
C ARG A 113 -2.27 5.56 13.68
N PRO A 114 -1.80 6.29 14.70
CA PRO A 114 -2.68 7.14 15.49
C PRO A 114 -3.50 8.12 14.62
N GLY A 115 -4.80 8.23 14.89
CA GLY A 115 -5.69 9.20 14.25
C GLY A 115 -6.35 8.77 12.93
N VAL A 116 -6.16 7.52 12.48
CA VAL A 116 -6.86 6.96 11.31
C VAL A 116 -8.05 6.08 11.73
N GLN A 117 -8.96 5.81 10.79
CA GLN A 117 -10.01 4.82 10.99
C GLN A 117 -9.41 3.40 11.07
N PRO A 118 -10.01 2.47 11.83
CA PRO A 118 -9.60 1.08 11.82
C PRO A 118 -9.51 0.50 10.40
N LEU A 119 -8.51 -0.34 10.15
CA LEU A 119 -8.21 -0.96 8.85
C LEU A 119 -7.62 0.01 7.79
N ASN A 120 -7.18 1.21 8.17
CA ASN A 120 -6.47 2.09 7.24
C ASN A 120 -5.13 1.48 6.82
N GLU A 121 -4.38 0.89 7.74
CA GLU A 121 -3.08 0.29 7.44
C GLU A 121 -3.23 -0.96 6.58
N HIS A 122 -4.29 -1.75 6.81
CA HIS A 122 -4.69 -2.82 5.89
C HIS A 122 -4.89 -2.29 4.47
N ALA A 123 -5.64 -1.19 4.33
CA ALA A 123 -5.87 -0.56 3.04
C ALA A 123 -4.56 -0.04 2.42
N VAL A 124 -3.67 0.61 3.19
CA VAL A 124 -2.35 1.04 2.71
C VAL A 124 -1.58 -0.15 2.16
N ARG A 125 -1.46 -1.22 2.96
CA ARG A 125 -0.72 -2.42 2.59
C ARG A 125 -1.23 -3.05 1.29
N VAL A 126 -2.54 -3.23 1.14
CA VAL A 126 -3.13 -3.81 -0.07
C VAL A 126 -2.82 -2.93 -1.29
N ASN A 127 -2.86 -1.61 -1.15
CA ASN A 127 -2.49 -0.73 -2.25
C ASN A 127 -1.00 -0.84 -2.59
N VAL A 128 -0.11 -0.86 -1.59
CA VAL A 128 1.33 -1.04 -1.77
C VAL A 128 1.64 -2.38 -2.45
N SER A 129 0.99 -3.47 -2.01
CA SER A 129 1.21 -4.82 -2.56
C SER A 129 0.93 -4.88 -4.06
N VAL A 130 -0.18 -4.29 -4.48
CA VAL A 130 -0.61 -4.27 -5.89
C VAL A 130 0.28 -3.35 -6.72
N VAL A 131 0.59 -2.15 -6.20
CA VAL A 131 1.41 -1.17 -6.93
C VAL A 131 2.83 -1.69 -7.16
N ARG A 132 3.39 -2.43 -6.19
CA ARG A 132 4.73 -3.04 -6.29
C ARG A 132 4.75 -4.34 -7.10
N ARG A 133 3.59 -4.97 -7.33
CA ARG A 133 3.43 -6.20 -8.13
C ARG A 133 2.39 -6.05 -9.26
N PRO A 134 2.59 -5.13 -10.21
CA PRO A 134 1.56 -4.78 -11.20
C PRO A 134 1.22 -5.92 -12.17
N GLN A 135 2.18 -6.81 -12.46
CA GLN A 135 2.06 -7.86 -13.47
C GLN A 135 1.00 -8.93 -13.17
N VAL A 136 0.54 -9.03 -11.93
CA VAL A 136 -0.48 -10.01 -11.51
C VAL A 136 -1.88 -9.41 -11.37
N THR A 137 -2.03 -8.12 -11.65
CA THR A 137 -3.25 -7.36 -11.40
C THR A 137 -3.79 -6.78 -12.70
N SER A 138 -5.12 -6.77 -12.87
CA SER A 138 -5.74 -6.13 -14.04
C SER A 138 -5.41 -4.64 -14.10
N ALA A 139 -5.31 -4.06 -15.31
CA ALA A 139 -4.98 -2.65 -15.48
C ALA A 139 -5.97 -1.70 -14.76
N LYS A 140 -7.25 -2.07 -14.69
CA LYS A 140 -8.29 -1.29 -14.01
C LYS A 140 -8.12 -1.32 -12.49
N GLU A 141 -7.84 -2.49 -11.93
CA GLU A 141 -7.57 -2.63 -10.50
C GLU A 141 -6.28 -1.89 -10.12
N LEU A 142 -5.22 -2.04 -10.92
CA LEU A 142 -3.97 -1.32 -10.72
C LEU A 142 -4.18 0.20 -10.75
N LEU A 143 -4.98 0.71 -11.70
CA LEU A 143 -5.33 2.13 -11.74
C LEU A 143 -6.05 2.57 -10.46
N ALA A 144 -7.03 1.79 -9.98
CA ALA A 144 -7.73 2.10 -8.73
C ALA A 144 -6.76 2.19 -7.54
N ARG A 145 -5.83 1.23 -7.42
CA ARG A 145 -4.85 1.22 -6.32
C ARG A 145 -3.87 2.38 -6.39
N ARG A 146 -3.39 2.71 -7.59
CA ARG A 146 -2.52 3.86 -7.82
C ARG A 146 -3.19 5.19 -7.44
N LEU A 147 -4.48 5.34 -7.72
CA LEU A 147 -5.24 6.55 -7.38
C LEU A 147 -5.57 6.63 -5.89
N MET A 148 -5.81 5.49 -5.24
CA MET A 148 -6.18 5.43 -3.82
C MET A 148 -4.99 5.45 -2.85
N LEU A 149 -3.81 4.93 -3.24
CA LEU A 149 -2.66 4.86 -2.34
C LEU A 149 -2.31 6.20 -1.67
N PRO A 150 -2.22 7.34 -2.40
CA PRO A 150 -1.93 8.64 -1.78
C PRO A 150 -2.99 9.06 -0.75
N VAL A 151 -4.26 8.72 -1.04
CA VAL A 151 -5.43 9.06 -0.24
C VAL A 151 -5.46 8.28 1.08
N VAL A 152 -5.23 6.97 1.02
CA VAL A 152 -5.17 6.14 2.24
C VAL A 152 -3.94 6.46 3.09
N LEU A 153 -2.84 6.89 2.46
CA LEU A 153 -1.62 7.32 3.16
C LEU A 153 -1.82 8.59 3.99
N VAL A 154 -2.70 9.50 3.59
CA VAL A 154 -3.08 10.66 4.42
C VAL A 154 -4.20 10.34 5.41
N GLY A 155 -4.62 9.08 5.52
CA GLY A 155 -5.56 8.59 6.54
C GLY A 155 -7.03 8.56 6.12
N PHE A 156 -7.35 8.91 4.88
CA PHE A 156 -8.72 8.78 4.37
C PHE A 156 -9.00 7.33 3.97
N LEU A 157 -9.99 6.71 4.62
CA LEU A 157 -10.49 5.38 4.28
C LEU A 157 -11.88 5.52 3.63
N PRO A 158 -12.05 5.20 2.34
CA PRO A 158 -13.36 5.29 1.69
C PRO A 158 -14.33 4.29 2.32
N THR A 159 -15.57 4.71 2.47
CA THR A 159 -16.69 3.81 2.74
C THR A 159 -16.88 2.83 1.59
N THR A 160 -17.56 1.70 1.85
CA THR A 160 -17.91 0.72 0.82
C THR A 160 -18.63 1.38 -0.36
N ALA A 161 -19.54 2.32 -0.11
CA ALA A 161 -20.28 3.01 -1.14
C ALA A 161 -19.37 3.93 -2.00
N GLU A 162 -18.42 4.62 -1.39
CA GLU A 162 -17.41 5.42 -2.10
C GLU A 162 -16.51 4.53 -2.97
N ALA A 163 -15.99 3.44 -2.40
CA ALA A 163 -15.17 2.47 -3.12
C ALA A 163 -15.91 1.86 -4.31
N GLN A 164 -17.19 1.51 -4.14
CA GLN A 164 -18.04 1.00 -5.22
C GLN A 164 -18.27 2.04 -6.32
N ARG A 165 -18.53 3.31 -5.96
CA ARG A 165 -18.70 4.41 -6.93
C ARG A 165 -17.44 4.61 -7.78
N MET A 166 -16.26 4.65 -7.14
CA MET A 166 -15.00 4.77 -7.85
C MET A 166 -14.74 3.55 -8.75
N SER A 167 -14.93 2.33 -8.23
CA SER A 167 -14.79 1.10 -9.02
C SER A 167 -15.71 1.11 -10.24
N ALA A 168 -16.95 1.57 -10.11
CA ALA A 168 -17.89 1.68 -11.22
C ALA A 168 -17.40 2.65 -12.30
N LEU A 169 -16.89 3.83 -11.92
CA LEU A 169 -16.30 4.80 -12.86
C LEU A 169 -15.13 4.21 -13.64
N ILE A 170 -14.18 3.57 -12.94
CA ILE A 170 -13.01 2.95 -13.57
C ILE A 170 -13.43 1.81 -14.50
N LYS A 171 -14.36 0.97 -14.06
CA LYS A 171 -14.87 -0.13 -14.89
C LYS A 171 -15.59 0.38 -16.13
N GLY A 172 -16.31 1.50 -16.02
CA GLY A 172 -16.95 2.22 -17.12
C GLY A 172 -16.00 2.97 -18.05
N GLY A 173 -14.68 2.97 -17.79
CA GLY A 173 -13.69 3.58 -18.68
C GLY A 173 -13.54 5.10 -18.51
N ALA A 174 -13.94 5.65 -17.36
CA ALA A 174 -13.71 7.05 -17.06
C ALA A 174 -12.22 7.40 -17.12
N ALA A 175 -11.88 8.58 -17.66
CA ALA A 175 -10.51 9.07 -17.66
C ALA A 175 -9.97 9.22 -16.23
N PRO A 176 -8.67 8.96 -15.97
CA PRO A 176 -8.10 9.05 -14.63
C PRO A 176 -8.36 10.39 -13.93
N GLY A 177 -8.33 11.51 -14.68
CA GLY A 177 -8.63 12.84 -14.13
C GLY A 177 -10.03 12.95 -13.52
N ARG A 178 -11.03 12.27 -14.09
CA ARG A 178 -12.40 12.26 -13.55
C ARG A 178 -12.49 11.49 -12.23
N VAL A 179 -11.66 10.47 -12.05
CA VAL A 179 -11.57 9.73 -10.79
C VAL A 179 -10.85 10.57 -9.74
N VAL A 180 -9.81 11.32 -10.13
CA VAL A 180 -9.13 12.28 -9.25
C VAL A 180 -10.11 13.35 -8.75
N GLU A 181 -10.92 13.94 -9.64
CA GLU A 181 -11.95 14.92 -9.24
C GLU A 181 -12.95 14.35 -8.21
N LEU A 182 -13.34 13.08 -8.37
CA LEU A 182 -14.21 12.41 -7.39
C LEU A 182 -13.54 12.30 -6.02
N ILE A 183 -12.27 11.90 -6.00
CA ILE A 183 -11.45 11.77 -4.78
C ILE A 183 -11.28 13.14 -4.11
N ASP A 184 -10.95 14.17 -4.88
CA ASP A 184 -10.76 15.53 -4.38
C ASP A 184 -12.06 16.07 -3.75
N GLY A 185 -13.21 15.72 -4.33
CA GLY A 185 -14.53 16.01 -3.75
C GLY A 185 -14.76 15.35 -2.38
N TRP A 186 -14.32 14.11 -2.19
CA TRP A 186 -14.40 13.44 -0.88
C TRP A 186 -13.50 14.12 0.16
N LEU A 187 -12.28 14.48 -0.22
CA LEU A 187 -11.34 15.15 0.67
C LEU A 187 -11.79 16.59 1.01
N GLY A 188 -12.37 17.31 0.05
CA GLY A 188 -12.89 18.66 0.28
C GLY A 188 -14.13 18.70 1.18
N THR A 189 -14.92 17.63 1.25
CA THR A 189 -16.11 17.54 2.11
C THR A 189 -15.79 17.08 3.53
N GLN A 190 -14.63 16.45 3.74
CA GLN A 190 -14.12 16.05 5.05
C GLN A 190 -13.01 17.01 5.50
N GLY A 191 -13.37 18.20 5.99
CA GLY A 191 -12.41 19.12 6.59
C GLY A 191 -11.57 18.46 7.70
N PRO A 192 -10.38 19.00 8.04
CA PRO A 192 -9.44 18.36 8.95
C PRO A 192 -10.09 18.16 10.32
N GLY A 193 -10.24 16.90 10.74
CA GLY A 193 -10.65 16.55 12.10
C GLY A 193 -12.14 16.32 12.34
N LYS A 194 -12.94 15.95 11.34
CA LYS A 194 -14.27 15.41 11.64
C LYS A 194 -14.14 13.92 12.04
N PRO A 195 -14.37 13.53 13.31
CA PRO A 195 -14.54 12.11 13.61
C PRO A 195 -15.73 11.60 12.79
N ALA A 196 -15.54 10.48 12.11
CA ALA A 196 -16.62 9.84 11.37
C ALA A 196 -17.78 9.57 12.34
N SER A 197 -18.95 10.09 12.01
CA SER A 197 -20.19 9.91 12.75
C SER A 197 -20.42 8.42 13.04
N ASP A 198 -20.75 8.11 14.30
CA ASP A 198 -21.12 6.78 14.78
C ASP A 198 -22.00 6.03 13.78
N ALA A 199 -21.40 5.09 13.06
CA ALA A 199 -22.12 4.02 12.42
C ALA A 199 -22.61 3.09 13.54
N THR A 200 -23.79 3.42 14.06
CA THR A 200 -24.58 2.65 15.00
C THR A 200 -24.49 1.16 14.65
N ARG A 201 -23.83 0.37 15.52
CA ARG A 201 -23.90 -1.09 15.50
C ARG A 201 -25.37 -1.48 15.70
N ALA A 202 -26.00 -2.03 14.66
CA ALA A 202 -27.17 -2.87 14.86
C ALA A 202 -26.71 -4.17 15.56
N PRO A 203 -27.37 -4.62 16.63
CA PRO A 203 -27.06 -5.89 17.26
C PRO A 203 -27.48 -7.03 16.32
N LEU A 204 -26.58 -7.98 16.11
CA LEU A 204 -26.92 -9.27 15.52
C LEU A 204 -27.71 -10.05 16.58
N GLY A 205 -28.99 -10.31 16.29
CA GLY A 205 -29.78 -11.36 16.94
C GLY A 205 -29.57 -12.71 16.24
#